data_AF-A0A520A1C0-F1
#
_entry.id   AF-A0A520A1C0-F1
#
_cell.length_a   1.000
_cell.length_b   1.000
_cell.length_c   1.000
_cell.angle_alpha   90.00
_cell.angle_beta   90.00
_cell.angle_gamma   90.00
#
_symmetry.space_group_name_H-M   'P 1'
#
loop_
_entity.id
_entity.type
_entity.pdbx_description
1 polymer ?
#
loop_
_entity_poly.entity_id
_entity_poly.type
_entity_poly.pdbx_seq_one_letter_code
_entity_poly.pdbx_strand_id
1 'polypeptide(L)'
;MNTIAATNTSHGFFDKIVLNALSKMTLGKLELTLPSGEVLVYGDGINNIEANIQVNHPDFFKSIALYGDIGFGEGYTLGLWDTSNITNVIKWVLLNIENAPSVTGSKVKSLALNLFRVVNKLTHLRRANTLAGSQKNISEHYDLNNDFFATFLDKTMTYSSGYFTPEDLSLEASQYAKYDRLAKQLKVKSTDHVLEIGSGWGGNAIFLAKNYGCKVTSVTISKEQQKFAVERVKAEGL
;
A
#
# COMPACT_ATOMS: atom_id res chain seq x y z
N MET A 1 -46.70 12.10 -7.19
CA MET A 1 -46.03 13.39 -6.95
C MET A 1 -45.41 13.33 -5.58
N ASN A 2 -44.11 13.01 -5.50
CA ASN A 2 -43.32 13.15 -4.29
C ASN A 2 -42.25 14.19 -4.58
N THR A 3 -42.35 15.30 -3.86
CA THR A 3 -41.52 16.49 -3.98
C THR A 3 -40.10 16.17 -3.51
N ILE A 4 -39.14 16.12 -4.44
CA ILE A 4 -37.71 16.12 -4.09
C ILE A 4 -37.39 17.56 -3.70
N ALA A 5 -37.13 17.79 -2.42
CA ALA A 5 -36.55 19.03 -1.94
C ALA A 5 -35.12 19.12 -2.50
N ALA A 6 -34.94 19.88 -3.58
CA ALA A 6 -33.62 20.29 -4.04
C ALA A 6 -33.06 21.27 -3.01
N THR A 7 -32.28 20.77 -2.04
CA THR A 7 -31.40 21.62 -1.25
C THR A 7 -30.31 22.14 -2.18
N ASN A 8 -30.38 23.40 -2.58
CA ASN A 8 -29.30 24.11 -3.27
C ASN A 8 -28.09 24.22 -2.33
N THR A 9 -27.27 23.17 -2.27
CA THR A 9 -25.97 23.17 -1.61
C THR A 9 -24.95 23.80 -2.56
N SER A 10 -24.64 25.08 -2.35
CA SER A 10 -23.58 25.74 -3.11
C SER A 10 -22.23 25.13 -2.74
N HIS A 11 -21.68 24.30 -3.63
CA HIS A 11 -20.38 23.66 -3.43
C HIS A 11 -19.25 24.70 -3.32
N GLY A 12 -18.34 24.48 -2.37
CA GLY A 12 -17.14 25.29 -2.19
C GLY A 12 -16.19 25.22 -3.38
N PHE A 13 -15.18 26.08 -3.41
CA PHE A 13 -14.18 26.09 -4.49
C PHE A 13 -13.44 24.73 -4.60
N PHE A 14 -13.00 24.17 -3.48
CA PHE A 14 -12.30 22.88 -3.46
C PHE A 14 -13.21 21.71 -3.84
N ASP A 15 -14.46 21.73 -3.38
CA ASP A 15 -15.48 20.75 -3.73
C ASP A 15 -15.65 20.69 -5.25
N LYS A 16 -15.83 21.83 -5.92
CA LYS A 16 -15.97 21.90 -7.37
C LYS A 16 -14.78 21.31 -8.11
N ILE A 17 -13.56 21.52 -7.61
CA ILE A 17 -12.34 20.95 -8.22
C ILE A 17 -12.38 19.42 -8.12
N VAL A 18 -12.63 18.88 -6.93
CA VAL A 18 -12.60 17.43 -6.68
C VAL A 18 -13.77 16.74 -7.36
N LEU A 19 -15.00 17.26 -7.25
CA LEU A 19 -16.19 16.69 -7.88
C LEU A 19 -16.07 16.68 -9.41
N ASN A 20 -15.44 17.70 -10.01
CA ASN A 20 -15.15 17.72 -11.45
C ASN A 20 -14.00 16.79 -11.86
N ALA A 21 -13.10 16.45 -10.94
CA ALA A 21 -12.11 15.41 -11.17
C ALA A 21 -12.77 14.02 -11.16
N LEU A 22 -13.62 13.76 -10.15
CA LEU A 22 -14.37 12.51 -10.01
C LEU A 22 -15.34 12.28 -11.18
N SER A 23 -15.97 13.33 -11.72
CA SER A 23 -16.89 13.20 -12.87
C SER A 23 -16.23 12.66 -14.15
N LYS A 24 -14.89 12.73 -14.24
CA LYS A 24 -14.12 12.20 -15.37
C LYS A 24 -13.70 10.74 -15.17
N MET A 25 -13.91 10.19 -13.98
CA MET A 25 -13.61 8.81 -13.64
C MET A 25 -14.84 7.95 -13.96
N THR A 26 -14.94 7.54 -15.22
CA THR A 26 -16.16 6.94 -15.78
C THR A 26 -16.24 5.41 -15.63
N LEU A 27 -15.23 4.73 -15.11
CA LEU A 27 -15.20 3.27 -15.04
C LEU A 27 -15.61 2.77 -13.65
N GLY A 28 -16.42 1.69 -13.59
CA GLY A 28 -16.90 1.12 -12.32
C GLY A 28 -17.97 1.99 -11.68
N LYS A 29 -18.22 1.85 -10.37
CA LYS A 29 -19.21 2.67 -9.65
C LYS A 29 -18.62 3.21 -8.35
N LEU A 30 -18.72 4.52 -8.14
CA LEU A 30 -18.45 5.16 -6.86
C LEU A 30 -19.71 5.90 -6.38
N GLU A 31 -20.16 5.59 -5.18
CA GLU A 31 -21.16 6.38 -4.44
C GLU A 31 -20.47 7.29 -3.43
N LEU A 32 -20.58 8.60 -3.60
CA LEU A 32 -20.03 9.62 -2.72
C LEU A 32 -21.17 10.27 -1.93
N THR A 33 -21.24 10.02 -0.63
CA THR A 33 -22.21 10.65 0.26
C THR A 33 -21.59 11.88 0.92
N LEU A 34 -22.18 13.04 0.70
CA LEU A 34 -21.73 14.32 1.26
C LEU A 34 -22.23 14.51 2.71
N PRO A 35 -21.66 15.45 3.49
CA PRO A 35 -22.13 15.75 4.84
C PRO A 35 -23.58 16.25 4.88
N SER A 36 -24.10 16.79 3.77
CA SER A 36 -25.49 17.18 3.60
C SER A 36 -26.47 16.01 3.48
N GLY A 37 -25.97 14.78 3.30
CA GLY A 37 -26.76 13.60 2.92
C GLY A 37 -26.99 13.47 1.42
N GLU A 38 -26.52 14.43 0.61
CA GLU A 38 -26.53 14.34 -0.84
C GLU A 38 -25.64 13.17 -1.31
N VAL A 39 -26.16 12.34 -2.21
CA VAL A 39 -25.43 11.20 -2.77
C VAL A 39 -25.13 11.47 -4.24
N LEU A 40 -23.85 11.49 -4.58
CA LEU A 40 -23.34 11.62 -5.94
C LEU A 40 -22.84 10.27 -6.43
N VAL A 41 -23.16 9.92 -7.67
CA VAL A 41 -22.75 8.64 -8.27
C VAL A 41 -21.86 8.90 -9.48
N TYR A 42 -20.72 8.22 -9.52
CA TYR A 42 -19.75 8.31 -10.60
C TYR A 42 -19.49 6.94 -11.24
N GLY A 43 -19.26 6.94 -12.54
CA GLY A 43 -18.90 5.77 -13.33
C GLY A 43 -20.06 5.04 -14.01
N ASP A 44 -19.73 4.03 -14.81
CA ASP A 44 -20.62 3.27 -15.69
C ASP A 44 -21.24 2.01 -15.05
N GLY A 45 -20.68 1.53 -13.94
CA GLY A 45 -21.10 0.30 -13.25
C GLY A 45 -20.76 -1.01 -13.97
N ILE A 46 -19.99 -0.99 -15.07
CA ILE A 46 -19.82 -2.17 -15.96
C ILE A 46 -18.78 -3.19 -15.45
N ASN A 47 -17.85 -2.78 -14.58
CA ASN A 47 -16.67 -3.58 -14.19
C ASN A 47 -16.78 -4.33 -12.84
N ASN A 48 -17.98 -4.47 -12.25
CA ASN A 48 -18.21 -5.11 -10.93
C ASN A 48 -17.37 -4.53 -9.77
N ILE A 49 -16.79 -3.33 -9.95
CA ILE A 49 -16.09 -2.60 -8.89
C ILE A 49 -17.06 -1.52 -8.41
N GLU A 50 -17.60 -1.75 -7.21
CA GLU A 50 -18.48 -0.82 -6.52
C GLU A 50 -17.80 -0.33 -5.24
N ALA A 51 -17.60 0.98 -5.17
CA ALA A 51 -16.98 1.66 -4.04
C ALA A 51 -17.97 2.67 -3.44
N ASN A 52 -17.82 2.93 -2.14
CA ASN A 52 -18.54 3.98 -1.47
C ASN A 52 -17.57 4.85 -0.65
N ILE A 53 -17.81 6.15 -0.62
CA ILE A 53 -17.12 7.11 0.25
C ILE A 53 -18.18 7.90 1.00
N GLN A 54 -18.10 7.88 2.33
CA GLN A 54 -18.86 8.76 3.21
C GLN A 54 -17.95 9.94 3.59
N VAL A 55 -18.32 11.15 3.18
CA VAL A 55 -17.63 12.36 3.61
C VAL A 55 -18.18 12.77 4.97
N ASN A 56 -17.29 12.83 5.97
CA ASN A 56 -17.64 13.19 7.35
C ASN A 56 -17.37 14.67 7.62
N HIS A 57 -16.43 15.28 6.89
CA HIS A 57 -15.96 16.64 7.16
C HIS A 57 -15.67 17.42 5.86
N PRO A 58 -16.02 18.73 5.77
CA PRO A 58 -15.80 19.54 4.57
C PRO A 58 -14.33 19.68 4.16
N ASP A 59 -13.38 19.56 5.10
CA ASP A 59 -11.94 19.58 4.78
C ASP A 59 -11.49 18.40 3.92
N PHE A 60 -12.31 17.36 3.72
CA PHE A 60 -12.06 16.27 2.76
C PHE A 60 -11.65 16.81 1.38
N PHE A 61 -12.45 17.71 0.82
CA PHE A 61 -12.22 18.26 -0.52
C PHE A 61 -10.96 19.13 -0.57
N LYS A 62 -10.75 19.93 0.47
CA LYS A 62 -9.54 20.75 0.61
C LYS A 62 -8.28 19.89 0.72
N SER A 63 -8.34 18.80 1.48
CA SER A 63 -7.23 17.87 1.66
C SER A 63 -6.80 17.26 0.33
N ILE A 64 -7.75 16.74 -0.46
CA ILE A 64 -7.47 16.16 -1.78
C ILE A 64 -6.97 17.23 -2.75
N ALA A 65 -7.62 18.39 -2.80
CA ALA A 65 -7.27 19.45 -3.75
C ALA A 65 -5.87 20.04 -3.49
N LEU A 66 -5.41 20.07 -2.24
CA LEU A 66 -4.09 20.61 -1.87
C LEU A 66 -2.98 19.56 -1.82
N TYR A 67 -3.31 18.33 -1.40
CA TYR A 67 -2.32 17.30 -1.09
C TYR A 67 -2.49 16.00 -1.89
N GLY A 68 -3.45 15.93 -2.82
CA GLY A 68 -3.62 14.81 -3.73
C GLY A 68 -3.88 13.47 -3.04
N ASP A 69 -3.16 12.43 -3.45
CA ASP A 69 -3.22 11.08 -2.90
C ASP A 69 -2.80 11.01 -1.42
N ILE A 70 -1.82 11.82 -1.02
CA ILE A 70 -1.44 11.96 0.41
C ILE A 70 -2.61 12.51 1.21
N GLY A 71 -3.23 13.61 0.75
CA GLY A 71 -4.38 14.21 1.43
C GLY A 71 -5.60 13.28 1.50
N PHE A 72 -5.78 12.45 0.49
CA PHE A 72 -6.79 11.40 0.49
C PHE A 72 -6.53 10.36 1.59
N GLY A 73 -5.30 9.84 1.67
CA GLY A 73 -4.90 8.85 2.67
C GLY A 73 -4.90 9.40 4.10
N GLU A 74 -4.28 10.56 4.33
CA GLU A 74 -4.29 11.23 5.64
C GLU A 74 -5.72 11.59 6.06
N GLY A 75 -6.54 12.04 5.12
CA GLY A 75 -7.95 12.33 5.34
C GLY A 75 -8.75 11.13 5.86
N TYR A 76 -8.42 9.91 5.42
CA TYR A 76 -9.03 8.69 5.95
C TYR A 76 -8.58 8.45 7.41
N THR A 77 -7.28 8.56 7.69
CA THR A 77 -6.76 8.38 9.06
C THR A 77 -7.24 9.43 10.05
N LEU A 78 -7.53 10.65 9.57
CA LEU A 78 -8.08 11.76 10.35
C LEU A 78 -9.61 11.71 10.45
N GLY A 79 -10.27 10.74 9.82
CA GLY A 79 -11.73 10.58 9.83
C GLY A 79 -12.49 11.63 9.02
N LEU A 80 -11.84 12.36 8.10
CA LEU A 80 -12.50 13.32 7.21
C LEU A 80 -13.47 12.63 6.25
N TRP A 81 -13.20 11.37 5.93
CA TRP A 81 -14.06 10.49 5.16
C TRP A 81 -13.85 9.04 5.60
N ASP A 82 -14.83 8.19 5.29
CA ASP A 82 -14.81 6.76 5.60
C ASP A 82 -15.45 5.94 4.47
N THR A 83 -15.38 4.62 4.55
CA THR A 83 -15.91 3.69 3.56
C THR A 83 -16.24 2.34 4.21
N SER A 84 -17.18 1.60 3.61
CA SER A 84 -17.43 0.22 4.03
C SER A 84 -16.34 -0.75 3.56
N ASN A 85 -15.59 -0.38 2.52
CA ASN A 85 -14.57 -1.23 1.92
C ASN A 85 -13.48 -0.40 1.23
N ILE A 86 -12.39 -0.14 1.96
CA ILE A 86 -11.24 0.61 1.46
C ILE A 86 -10.61 -0.04 0.22
N THR A 87 -10.60 -1.38 0.14
CA THR A 87 -10.07 -2.11 -1.01
C THR A 87 -10.83 -1.76 -2.28
N ASN A 88 -12.16 -1.66 -2.23
CA ASN A 88 -12.97 -1.30 -3.39
C ASN A 88 -12.73 0.14 -3.81
N VAL A 89 -12.58 1.08 -2.86
CA VAL A 89 -12.23 2.47 -3.15
C VAL A 89 -10.89 2.55 -3.89
N ILE A 90 -9.86 1.86 -3.39
CA ILE A 90 -8.54 1.83 -4.05
C ILE A 90 -8.63 1.16 -5.42
N LYS A 91 -9.34 0.05 -5.57
CA LYS A 91 -9.57 -0.60 -6.88
C LYS A 91 -10.23 0.36 -7.87
N TRP A 92 -11.25 1.11 -7.45
CA TRP A 92 -11.95 2.07 -8.30
C TRP A 92 -11.04 3.23 -8.74
N VAL A 93 -10.21 3.75 -7.82
CA VAL A 93 -9.21 4.78 -8.15
C VAL A 93 -8.19 4.24 -9.15
N LEU A 94 -7.67 3.02 -8.94
CA LEU A 94 -6.72 2.37 -9.85
C LEU A 94 -7.33 2.10 -11.23
N LEU A 95 -8.59 1.66 -11.30
CA LEU A 95 -9.31 1.44 -12.55
C LEU A 95 -9.37 2.72 -13.40
N ASN A 96 -9.45 3.88 -12.75
CA ASN A 96 -9.55 5.18 -13.38
C ASN A 96 -8.22 5.95 -13.41
N ILE A 97 -7.08 5.34 -13.08
CA ILE A 97 -5.80 6.04 -12.83
C ILE A 97 -5.32 6.91 -14.00
N GLU A 98 -5.64 6.52 -15.24
CA GLU A 98 -5.30 7.31 -16.43
C GLU A 98 -6.07 8.63 -16.51
N ASN A 99 -7.28 8.66 -15.94
CA ASN A 99 -8.18 9.81 -15.90
C ASN A 99 -8.26 10.47 -14.51
N ALA A 100 -7.64 9.88 -13.48
CA ALA A 100 -7.59 10.40 -12.12
C ALA A 100 -6.56 11.54 -12.05
N PRO A 101 -6.96 12.81 -11.96
CA PRO A 101 -6.01 13.91 -11.79
C PRO A 101 -5.28 13.72 -10.45
N SER A 102 -4.04 14.21 -10.32
CA SER A 102 -3.23 14.21 -9.07
C SER A 102 -2.78 12.85 -8.51
N VAL A 103 -3.12 11.71 -9.11
CA VAL A 103 -2.53 10.39 -8.70
C VAL A 103 -1.15 10.20 -9.34
N THR A 104 -0.20 9.67 -8.57
CA THR A 104 1.11 9.26 -9.09
C THR A 104 0.95 8.24 -10.22
N GLY A 105 1.23 8.65 -11.47
CA GLY A 105 1.06 7.82 -12.68
C GLY A 105 0.05 8.35 -13.69
N SER A 106 -0.76 9.35 -13.33
CA SER A 106 -1.77 9.95 -14.23
C SER A 106 -1.15 10.72 -15.41
N LYS A 107 -1.77 10.62 -16.59
CA LYS A 107 -1.41 11.40 -17.80
C LYS A 107 -2.01 12.82 -17.78
N VAL A 108 -2.97 13.09 -16.89
CA VAL A 108 -3.64 14.39 -16.78
C VAL A 108 -2.80 15.34 -15.91
N LYS A 109 -2.01 16.20 -16.56
CA LYS A 109 -1.28 17.29 -15.90
C LYS A 109 -2.21 18.48 -15.67
N SER A 110 -2.81 18.59 -14.49
CA SER A 110 -3.39 19.86 -14.05
C SER A 110 -2.27 20.84 -13.70
N LEU A 111 -2.14 21.91 -14.49
CA LEU A 111 -1.16 22.98 -14.27
C LEU A 111 -1.33 23.69 -12.91
N ALA A 112 -2.55 23.76 -12.36
CA ALA A 112 -2.83 24.36 -11.07
C ALA A 112 -2.36 23.50 -9.88
N LEU A 113 -2.30 22.17 -10.04
CA LEU A 113 -1.82 21.22 -9.03
C LEU A 113 -0.28 21.06 -9.01
N ASN A 114 0.44 21.64 -9.98
CA ASN A 114 1.89 21.50 -10.12
C ASN A 114 2.72 22.41 -9.19
N LEU A 115 2.12 23.43 -8.55
CA LEU A 115 2.86 24.35 -7.68
C LEU A 115 3.46 23.64 -6.45
N PHE A 116 2.73 22.66 -5.90
CA PHE A 116 3.15 21.90 -4.73
C PHE A 116 4.12 20.75 -5.05
N ARG A 117 4.16 20.27 -6.30
CA ARG A 117 5.16 19.28 -6.75
C ARG A 117 6.57 19.87 -6.71
N VAL A 118 6.71 21.19 -6.93
CA VAL A 118 7.98 21.92 -6.80
C VAL A 118 8.39 22.05 -5.33
N VAL A 119 7.44 22.34 -4.43
CA VAL A 119 7.70 22.40 -2.97
C VAL A 119 8.11 21.03 -2.43
N ASN A 120 7.40 19.96 -2.79
CA ASN A 120 7.78 18.59 -2.43
C ASN A 120 9.13 18.17 -3.03
N LYS A 121 9.43 18.56 -4.28
CA LYS A 121 10.74 18.31 -4.89
C LYS A 121 11.86 19.05 -4.17
N LEU A 122 11.61 20.28 -3.71
CA LEU A 122 12.57 21.08 -2.93
C LEU A 122 12.78 20.53 -1.50
N THR A 123 11.74 20.01 -0.85
CA THR A 123 11.88 19.33 0.45
C THR A 123 12.57 17.97 0.31
N HIS A 124 12.36 17.25 -0.80
CA HIS A 124 13.12 16.02 -1.13
C HIS A 124 14.60 16.29 -1.42
N LEU A 125 14.94 17.40 -2.09
CA LEU A 125 16.34 17.79 -2.33
C LEU A 125 17.12 18.10 -1.03
N ARG A 126 16.42 18.39 0.07
CA ARG A 126 17.01 18.58 1.41
C ARG A 126 17.19 17.28 2.21
N ARG A 127 16.73 16.13 1.70
CA ARG A 127 16.92 14.81 2.34
C ARG A 127 18.10 14.10 1.66
N ALA A 128 19.32 14.42 2.10
CA ALA A 128 20.51 13.74 1.60
C ALA A 128 20.51 12.25 2.03
N ASN A 129 20.67 11.34 1.06
CA ASN A 129 20.89 9.90 1.30
C ASN A 129 22.30 9.66 1.85
N THR A 130 22.51 10.01 3.12
CA THR A 130 23.75 9.71 3.85
C THR A 130 23.63 8.39 4.58
N LEU A 131 24.74 7.66 4.75
CA LEU A 131 24.77 6.40 5.51
C LEU A 131 24.17 6.56 6.93
N ALA A 132 24.50 7.66 7.61
CA ALA A 132 23.96 7.97 8.95
C ALA A 132 22.45 8.29 8.93
N GLY A 133 21.98 9.06 7.93
CA GLY A 133 20.57 9.36 7.76
C GLY A 133 19.74 8.11 7.40
N SER A 134 20.28 7.26 6.52
CA SER A 134 19.69 5.96 6.19
C SER A 134 19.56 5.08 7.43
N GLN A 135 20.62 4.96 8.26
CA GLN A 135 20.54 4.20 9.52
C GLN A 135 19.45 4.70 10.46
N LYS A 136 19.31 6.03 10.63
CA LYS A 136 18.27 6.62 11.47
C LYS A 136 16.86 6.37 10.92
N ASN A 137 16.68 6.51 9.61
CA ASN A 137 15.39 6.22 8.96
C ASN A 137 15.03 4.73 9.03
N ILE A 138 16.04 3.85 8.99
CA ILE A 138 15.87 2.40 9.14
C ILE A 138 15.36 2.05 10.55
N SER A 139 15.92 2.63 11.61
CA SER A 139 15.40 2.39 12.97
C SER A 139 13.94 2.83 13.12
N GLU A 140 13.56 3.99 12.56
CA GLU A 140 12.18 4.49 12.67
C GLU A 140 11.14 3.62 11.94
N HIS A 141 11.51 2.90 10.87
CA HIS A 141 10.59 2.09 10.06
C HIS A 141 10.69 0.57 10.30
N TYR A 142 11.81 0.07 10.83
CA TYR A 142 12.05 -1.37 11.03
C TYR A 142 12.15 -1.79 12.49
N ASP A 143 12.11 -0.86 13.46
CA ASP A 143 11.97 -1.18 14.90
C ASP A 143 10.49 -1.29 15.34
N LEU A 144 9.55 -1.35 14.39
CA LEU A 144 8.20 -1.85 14.68
C LEU A 144 8.36 -3.29 15.22
N ASN A 145 7.94 -3.50 16.46
CA ASN A 145 8.19 -4.72 17.23
C ASN A 145 7.75 -5.98 16.46
N ASN A 146 8.58 -7.03 16.50
CA ASN A 146 8.27 -8.37 15.95
C ASN A 146 6.87 -8.86 16.37
N ASP A 147 6.44 -8.51 17.59
CA ASP A 147 5.10 -8.84 18.10
C ASP A 147 3.98 -8.26 17.24
N PHE A 148 4.14 -7.03 16.73
CA PHE A 148 3.16 -6.41 15.86
C PHE A 148 3.04 -7.16 14.53
N PHE A 149 4.17 -7.46 13.88
CA PHE A 149 4.18 -8.22 12.63
C PHE A 149 3.64 -9.65 12.82
N ALA A 150 3.92 -10.28 13.95
CA ALA A 150 3.43 -11.62 14.27
C ALA A 150 1.90 -11.70 14.39
N THR A 151 1.20 -10.56 14.57
CA THR A 151 -0.27 -10.56 14.61
C THR A 151 -0.94 -10.83 13.27
N PHE A 152 -0.24 -10.58 12.15
CA PHE A 152 -0.84 -10.71 10.81
C PHE A 152 0.04 -11.45 9.79
N LEU A 153 1.33 -11.68 10.08
CA LEU A 153 2.18 -12.55 9.26
C LEU A 153 1.99 -14.02 9.63
N ASP A 154 2.38 -14.90 8.72
CA ASP A 154 2.48 -16.32 9.02
C ASP A 154 3.74 -16.63 9.86
N LYS A 155 3.87 -17.88 10.31
CA LYS A 155 4.98 -18.34 11.17
C LYS A 155 6.36 -18.16 10.57
N THR A 156 6.46 -18.07 9.24
CA THR A 156 7.74 -17.80 8.59
C THR A 156 8.20 -16.35 8.79
N MET A 157 7.32 -15.46 9.30
CA MET A 157 7.52 -14.02 9.47
C MET A 157 7.89 -13.36 8.14
N THR A 158 7.18 -13.72 7.07
CA THR A 158 7.54 -13.29 5.73
C THR A 158 6.71 -12.10 5.29
N TYR A 159 7.31 -10.91 5.33
CA TYR A 159 6.65 -9.70 4.83
C TYR A 159 6.93 -9.46 3.34
N SER A 160 6.47 -10.40 2.51
CA SER A 160 6.47 -10.30 1.04
C SER A 160 5.35 -11.16 0.45
N SER A 161 5.05 -10.99 -0.84
CA SER A 161 4.00 -11.78 -1.52
C SER A 161 4.24 -13.27 -1.35
N GLY A 162 3.17 -14.02 -1.07
CA GLY A 162 3.16 -15.48 -1.20
C GLY A 162 3.01 -15.91 -2.66
N TYR A 163 3.19 -17.21 -2.92
CA TYR A 163 2.92 -17.84 -4.22
C TYR A 163 1.80 -18.87 -4.06
N PHE A 164 0.60 -18.50 -4.53
CA PHE A 164 -0.62 -19.30 -4.37
C PHE A 164 -0.85 -20.16 -5.61
N THR A 165 -0.19 -21.31 -5.68
CA THR A 165 -0.46 -22.33 -6.69
C THR A 165 -0.45 -23.70 -6.02
N PRO A 166 -1.62 -24.31 -5.75
CA PRO A 166 -2.99 -23.86 -6.10
C PRO A 166 -3.46 -22.60 -5.34
N GLU A 167 -4.56 -21.99 -5.77
CA GLU A 167 -5.04 -20.69 -5.25
C GLU A 167 -5.49 -20.74 -3.79
N ASP A 168 -5.82 -21.92 -3.27
CA ASP A 168 -6.37 -22.17 -1.93
C ASP A 168 -5.30 -22.44 -0.85
N LEU A 169 -4.01 -22.23 -1.16
CA LEU A 169 -2.95 -22.38 -0.18
C LEU A 169 -3.14 -21.44 1.02
N SER A 170 -2.82 -21.93 2.21
CA SER A 170 -2.66 -21.07 3.39
C SER A 170 -1.53 -20.05 3.16
N LEU A 171 -1.54 -18.94 3.90
CA LEU A 171 -0.47 -17.94 3.81
C LEU A 171 0.91 -18.57 4.08
N GLU A 172 1.03 -19.41 5.09
CA GLU A 172 2.27 -20.14 5.39
C GLU A 172 2.70 -21.04 4.23
N ALA A 173 1.78 -21.84 3.68
CA ALA A 173 2.07 -22.74 2.57
C ALA A 173 2.46 -21.97 1.30
N SER A 174 1.86 -20.81 1.05
CA SER A 174 2.19 -19.97 -0.10
C SER A 174 3.58 -19.32 0.02
N GLN A 175 4.07 -19.06 1.24
CA GLN A 175 5.45 -18.63 1.45
C GLN A 175 6.45 -19.75 1.18
N TYR A 176 6.18 -20.97 1.67
CA TYR A 176 7.05 -22.12 1.35
C TYR A 176 7.04 -22.46 -0.14
N ALA A 177 5.88 -22.41 -0.80
CA ALA A 177 5.77 -22.60 -2.25
C ALA A 177 6.59 -21.57 -3.03
N LYS A 178 6.60 -20.31 -2.57
CA LYS A 178 7.47 -19.26 -3.14
C LYS A 178 8.95 -19.59 -2.95
N TYR A 179 9.38 -19.98 -1.75
CA TYR A 179 10.78 -20.30 -1.47
C TYR A 179 11.28 -21.47 -2.32
N ASP A 180 10.48 -22.53 -2.40
CA ASP A 180 10.77 -23.69 -3.22
C ASP A 180 10.86 -23.33 -4.71
N ARG A 181 9.93 -22.50 -5.20
CA ARG A 181 9.96 -22.01 -6.58
C ARG A 181 11.23 -21.22 -6.88
N LEU A 182 11.63 -20.31 -5.99
CA LEU A 182 12.87 -19.53 -6.16
C LEU A 182 14.10 -20.44 -6.17
N ALA A 183 14.18 -21.39 -5.26
CA ALA A 183 15.27 -22.36 -5.19
C ALA A 183 15.36 -23.22 -6.46
N LYS A 184 14.22 -23.70 -6.98
CA LYS A 184 14.14 -24.45 -8.24
C LYS A 184 14.57 -23.61 -9.45
N GLN A 185 14.14 -22.35 -9.52
CA GLN A 185 14.54 -21.44 -10.60
C GLN A 185 16.04 -21.18 -10.62
N LEU A 186 16.63 -21.01 -9.43
CA LEU A 186 18.07 -20.85 -9.24
C LEU A 186 18.84 -22.17 -9.35
N LYS A 187 18.13 -23.32 -9.40
CA LYS A 187 18.68 -24.67 -9.42
C LYS A 187 19.65 -24.93 -8.25
N VAL A 188 19.27 -24.45 -7.06
CA VAL A 188 20.08 -24.56 -5.84
C VAL A 188 20.39 -26.03 -5.54
N LYS A 189 21.65 -26.29 -5.20
CA LYS A 189 22.16 -27.59 -4.76
C LYS A 189 22.74 -27.47 -3.35
N SER A 190 22.88 -28.60 -2.67
CA SER A 190 23.50 -28.67 -1.34
C SER A 190 24.95 -28.19 -1.30
N THR A 191 25.66 -28.24 -2.44
CA THR A 191 27.04 -27.76 -2.56
C THR A 191 27.14 -26.24 -2.70
N ASP A 192 26.03 -25.54 -2.93
CA ASP A 192 26.05 -24.12 -3.20
C ASP A 192 26.16 -23.29 -1.93
N HIS A 193 26.73 -22.10 -2.09
CA HIS A 193 26.70 -21.05 -1.07
C HIS A 193 25.86 -19.88 -1.60
N VAL A 194 24.66 -19.72 -1.05
CA VAL A 194 23.68 -18.71 -1.44
C VAL A 194 23.89 -17.42 -0.64
N LEU A 195 23.89 -16.28 -1.33
CA LEU A 195 23.80 -14.96 -0.72
C LEU A 195 22.36 -14.44 -0.83
N GLU A 196 21.74 -14.14 0.31
CA GLU A 196 20.44 -13.49 0.41
C GLU A 196 20.61 -12.03 0.88
N ILE A 197 20.15 -11.07 0.08
CA ILE A 197 20.15 -9.65 0.42
C ILE A 197 18.74 -9.24 0.84
N GLY A 198 18.58 -8.86 2.11
CA GLY A 198 17.28 -8.57 2.71
C GLY A 198 16.68 -9.79 3.39
N SER A 199 17.31 -10.26 4.48
CA SER A 199 16.92 -11.47 5.21
C SER A 199 15.48 -11.49 5.71
N GLY A 200 14.90 -10.31 5.96
CA GLY A 200 13.77 -10.18 6.87
C GLY A 200 14.06 -10.93 8.17
N TRP A 201 13.13 -11.77 8.60
CA TRP A 201 13.25 -12.60 9.80
C TRP A 201 13.83 -14.01 9.55
N GLY A 202 14.52 -14.22 8.41
CA GLY A 202 15.26 -15.45 8.11
C GLY A 202 14.45 -16.62 7.54
N GLY A 203 13.18 -16.41 7.19
CA GLY A 203 12.29 -17.48 6.71
C GLY A 203 12.83 -18.25 5.49
N ASN A 204 13.28 -17.53 4.46
CA ASN A 204 13.85 -18.13 3.25
C ASN A 204 15.22 -18.77 3.49
N ALA A 205 16.10 -18.12 4.26
CA ALA A 205 17.41 -18.68 4.62
C ALA A 205 17.29 -20.03 5.34
N ILE A 206 16.42 -20.12 6.34
CA ILE A 206 16.13 -21.37 7.07
C ILE A 206 15.56 -22.40 6.10
N PHE A 207 14.61 -22.01 5.24
CA PHE A 207 14.02 -22.93 4.27
C PHE A 207 15.06 -23.53 3.32
N LEU A 208 15.94 -22.70 2.74
CA LEU A 208 16.99 -23.15 1.83
C LEU A 208 17.98 -24.08 2.54
N ALA A 209 18.46 -23.69 3.71
CA ALA A 209 19.40 -24.50 4.48
C ALA A 209 18.81 -25.88 4.85
N LYS A 210 17.56 -25.94 5.32
CA LYS A 210 16.90 -27.21 5.71
C LYS A 210 16.55 -28.11 4.53
N ASN A 211 15.98 -27.54 3.46
CA ASN A 211 15.37 -28.34 2.39
C ASN A 211 16.32 -28.61 1.21
N TYR A 212 17.27 -27.71 0.97
CA TYR A 212 18.25 -27.83 -0.11
C TYR A 212 19.65 -28.18 0.40
N GLY A 213 19.90 -28.09 1.70
CA GLY A 213 21.18 -28.44 2.32
C GLY A 213 22.33 -27.50 1.95
N CYS A 214 22.02 -26.35 1.34
CA CYS A 214 23.02 -25.38 0.92
C CYS A 214 23.46 -24.49 2.09
N LYS A 215 24.62 -23.84 1.94
CA LYS A 215 25.05 -22.80 2.88
C LYS A 215 24.37 -21.49 2.52
N VAL A 216 23.83 -20.77 3.49
CA VAL A 216 23.23 -19.45 3.26
C VAL A 216 23.98 -18.39 4.06
N THR A 217 24.43 -17.33 3.38
CA THR A 217 24.76 -16.06 4.00
C THR A 217 23.60 -15.11 3.73
N SER A 218 22.99 -14.57 4.78
CA SER A 218 21.90 -13.61 4.64
C SER A 218 22.27 -12.28 5.32
N VAL A 219 21.88 -11.17 4.71
CA VAL A 219 22.15 -9.82 5.23
C VAL A 219 20.86 -9.01 5.40
N THR A 220 20.73 -8.33 6.54
CA THR A 220 19.67 -7.36 6.81
C THR A 220 20.27 -6.11 7.45
N ILE A 221 19.59 -4.98 7.25
CA ILE A 221 19.93 -3.69 7.85
C ILE A 221 19.22 -3.45 9.19
N SER A 222 18.23 -4.29 9.54
CA SER A 222 17.50 -4.21 10.81
C SER A 222 18.12 -5.12 11.86
N LYS A 223 18.47 -4.54 13.01
CA LYS A 223 19.05 -5.27 14.15
C LYS A 223 18.05 -6.24 14.77
N GLU A 224 16.79 -5.82 14.89
CA GLU A 224 15.72 -6.67 15.46
C GLU A 224 15.40 -7.87 14.56
N GLN A 225 15.33 -7.65 13.24
CA GLN A 225 15.20 -8.73 12.27
C GLN A 225 16.40 -9.69 12.33
N GLN A 226 17.62 -9.16 12.41
CA GLN A 226 18.82 -9.99 12.52
C GLN A 226 18.80 -10.85 13.80
N LYS A 227 18.51 -10.25 14.95
CA LYS A 227 18.45 -10.95 16.23
C LYS A 227 17.43 -12.09 16.18
N PHE A 228 16.21 -11.79 15.73
CA PHE A 228 15.14 -12.78 15.62
C PHE A 228 15.48 -13.89 14.60
N ALA A 229 16.06 -13.54 13.46
CA ALA A 229 16.50 -14.52 12.47
C ALA A 229 17.57 -15.46 13.05
N VAL A 230 18.55 -14.94 13.78
CA VAL A 230 19.59 -15.75 14.44
C VAL A 230 18.99 -16.69 15.50
N GLU A 231 18.05 -16.22 16.31
CA GLU A 231 17.35 -17.05 17.29
C GLU A 231 16.61 -18.21 16.62
N ARG A 232 15.93 -17.95 15.49
CA ARG A 232 15.24 -18.99 14.72
C ARG A 232 16.17 -19.98 14.06
N VAL A 233 17.26 -19.51 13.45
CA VAL A 233 18.29 -20.38 12.86
C VAL A 233 18.84 -21.34 13.92
N LYS A 234 19.16 -20.83 15.11
CA LYS A 234 19.61 -21.65 16.25
C LYS A 234 18.56 -22.65 16.72
N ALA A 235 17.29 -22.25 16.80
CA ALA A 235 16.19 -23.12 17.21
C ALA A 235 15.99 -24.30 16.24
N GLU A 236 16.37 -24.14 14.97
CA GLU A 236 16.34 -25.17 13.94
C GLU A 236 17.60 -26.04 13.89
N GLY A 237 18.61 -25.75 14.74
CA GLY A 237 19.87 -26.50 14.80
C GLY A 237 20.82 -26.23 13.63
N LEU A 238 20.68 -25.07 12.98
CA LEU A 238 21.52 -24.62 11.86
C LEU A 238 22.64 -23.67 12.29
#